data_AF-A0A7W1HHI8-F1
#
_entry.id   AF-A0A7W1HHI8-F1
#
_cell.length_a   1.000
_cell.length_b   1.000
_cell.length_c   1.000
_cell.angle_alpha   90.00
_cell.angle_beta   90.00
_cell.angle_gamma   90.00
#
_symmetry.space_group_name_H-M   'P 1'
#
loop_
_entity.id
_entity.type
_entity.pdbx_description
1 polymer ?
#
loop_
_entity_poly.entity_id
_entity_poly.type
_entity_poly.pdbx_seq_one_letter_code
_entity_poly.pdbx_strand_id
1 'polypeptide(L)'
;MSQRPNILITNDDGLFAPGIKELWKALSLVADLTVVAPMSEQSAVGLSITIREPLKIEAIKWSNGAMVWGINGTPADCVKMGLSVILETQPNLVVSGINRGSNAGRNLLYSG
;
A
#
# COMPACT_ATOMS: atom_id res chain seq x y z
N MET A 1 -15.35 -5.67 -24.31
CA MET A 1 -15.47 -5.97 -22.86
C MET A 1 -14.60 -4.96 -22.14
N SER A 2 -15.17 -4.14 -21.24
CA SER A 2 -14.35 -3.21 -20.44
C SER A 2 -13.51 -4.05 -19.49
N GLN A 3 -12.19 -4.01 -19.61
CA GLN A 3 -11.32 -4.67 -18.65
C GLN A 3 -11.45 -3.99 -17.28
N ARG A 4 -11.41 -4.79 -16.20
CA ARG A 4 -11.32 -4.23 -14.85
C ARG A 4 -9.97 -3.54 -14.69
N PRO A 5 -9.91 -2.36 -14.05
CA PRO A 5 -8.64 -1.71 -13.79
C PRO A 5 -7.84 -2.47 -12.74
N ASN A 6 -6.53 -2.57 -12.92
CA ASN A 6 -5.59 -3.06 -11.93
C ASN A 6 -5.18 -1.90 -11.01
N ILE A 7 -5.39 -2.02 -9.71
CA ILE A 7 -5.10 -0.97 -8.74
C ILE A 7 -4.11 -1.49 -7.68
N LEU A 8 -3.05 -0.73 -7.46
CA LEU A 8 -2.11 -0.92 -6.36
C LEU A 8 -2.58 -0.10 -5.15
N ILE A 9 -2.74 -0.74 -4.01
CA ILE A 9 -3.13 -0.11 -2.75
C ILE A 9 -1.95 -0.13 -1.77
N THR A 10 -1.73 1.00 -1.08
CA THR A 10 -0.75 1.13 0.00
C THR A 10 -1.30 2.04 1.11
N ASN A 11 -0.53 2.27 2.18
CA ASN A 11 -0.78 3.27 3.21
C ASN A 11 0.49 3.52 4.04
N ASP A 12 0.42 4.47 4.97
CA ASP A 12 1.43 4.67 6.02
C ASP A 12 1.05 3.99 7.35
N ASP A 13 -0.25 3.90 7.69
CA ASP A 13 -0.79 3.22 8.89
C ASP A 13 -0.38 1.73 9.07
N GLY A 14 0.13 1.11 8.00
CA GLY A 14 0.56 -0.29 7.94
C GLY A 14 -0.48 -1.29 7.42
N LEU A 15 -0.01 -2.48 7.02
CA LEU A 15 -0.77 -3.53 6.33
C LEU A 15 -1.97 -4.06 7.13
N PHE A 16 -1.91 -4.01 8.46
CA PHE A 16 -2.96 -4.53 9.32
C PHE A 16 -4.00 -3.49 9.73
N ALA A 17 -3.81 -2.23 9.34
CA ALA A 17 -4.69 -1.13 9.69
C ALA A 17 -6.12 -1.36 9.17
N PRO A 18 -7.14 -0.85 9.88
CA PRO A 18 -8.53 -0.98 9.42
C PRO A 18 -8.79 -0.21 8.13
N GLY A 19 -8.15 0.96 7.94
CA GLY A 19 -8.39 1.83 6.79
C GLY A 19 -8.08 1.18 5.45
N ILE A 20 -6.92 0.50 5.33
CA ILE A 20 -6.54 -0.20 4.10
C ILE A 20 -7.42 -1.42 3.81
N LYS A 21 -7.95 -2.09 4.86
CA LYS A 21 -8.89 -3.20 4.72
C LYS A 21 -10.24 -2.74 4.18
N GLU A 22 -10.76 -1.63 4.70
CA GLU A 22 -12.01 -1.04 4.21
C GLU A 22 -11.85 -0.48 2.79
N LEU A 23 -10.70 0.11 2.47
CA LEU A 23 -10.39 0.56 1.11
C LEU A 23 -10.38 -0.61 0.12
N TRP A 24 -9.67 -1.70 0.46
CA TRP A 24 -9.66 -2.91 -0.34
C TRP A 24 -11.08 -3.45 -0.55
N LYS A 25 -11.87 -3.52 0.52
CA LYS A 25 -13.26 -4.02 0.45
C LYS A 25 -14.10 -3.18 -0.50
N ALA A 26 -14.02 -1.85 -0.41
CA ALA A 26 -14.78 -0.93 -1.26
C ALA A 26 -14.38 -1.05 -2.75
N LEU A 27 -13.08 -1.12 -3.04
CA LEU A 27 -12.58 -1.16 -4.42
C LEU A 27 -12.65 -2.56 -5.06
N SER A 28 -12.72 -3.63 -4.27
CA SER A 28 -12.74 -5.02 -4.76
C SER A 28 -13.96 -5.33 -5.65
N LEU A 29 -15.02 -4.53 -5.53
CA LEU A 29 -16.24 -4.66 -6.34
C LEU A 29 -16.04 -4.18 -7.78
N VAL A 30 -15.04 -3.34 -8.05
CA VAL A 30 -14.89 -2.64 -9.34
C VAL A 30 -13.51 -2.83 -9.99
N ALA A 31 -12.51 -3.30 -9.25
CA ALA A 31 -11.12 -3.39 -9.69
C ALA A 31 -10.43 -4.68 -9.22
N ASP A 32 -9.38 -5.06 -9.92
CA ASP A 32 -8.45 -6.10 -9.48
C ASP A 32 -7.37 -5.44 -8.62
N LEU A 33 -7.19 -5.94 -7.39
CA LEU A 33 -6.44 -5.23 -6.35
C LEU A 33 -5.18 -5.97 -5.94
N THR A 34 -4.09 -5.23 -5.81
CA THR A 34 -2.84 -5.67 -5.18
C THR A 34 -2.57 -4.74 -3.99
N VAL A 35 -2.39 -5.29 -2.79
CA VAL A 35 -2.15 -4.49 -1.57
C VAL A 35 -0.71 -4.67 -1.11
N VAL A 36 0.09 -3.61 -1.18
CA VAL A 36 1.49 -3.61 -0.72
C VAL A 36 1.65 -2.50 0.29
N ALA A 37 1.94 -2.84 1.55
CA ALA A 37 2.01 -1.86 2.62
C ALA A 37 3.09 -2.20 3.67
N PRO A 38 3.49 -1.24 4.51
CA PRO A 38 4.46 -1.48 5.57
C PRO A 38 3.99 -2.55 6.57
N MET A 39 4.91 -3.39 7.06
CA MET A 39 4.61 -4.39 8.09
C MET A 39 4.32 -3.78 9.46
N SER A 40 4.84 -2.58 9.72
CA SER A 40 4.64 -1.81 10.93
C SER A 40 4.04 -0.45 10.60
N GLU A 41 3.56 0.26 11.61
CA GLU A 41 3.13 1.65 11.45
C GLU A 41 4.32 2.54 11.05
N GLN A 42 4.13 3.38 10.02
CA GLN A 42 5.08 4.32 9.42
C GLN A 42 4.49 5.73 9.26
N SER A 43 3.46 6.11 10.03
CA SER A 43 3.03 7.51 10.12
C SER A 43 4.19 8.48 10.42
N ALA A 44 4.17 9.67 9.81
CA ALA A 44 5.16 10.74 9.97
C ALA A 44 6.56 10.51 9.36
N VAL A 45 6.74 9.50 8.50
CA VAL A 45 8.03 9.20 7.87
C VAL A 45 8.36 10.04 6.64
N GLY A 46 7.40 10.84 6.15
CA GLY A 46 7.56 11.65 4.93
C GLY A 46 7.94 10.82 3.70
N LEU A 47 8.71 11.43 2.79
CA LEU A 47 9.20 10.81 1.55
C LEU A 47 10.46 9.94 1.75
N SER A 48 10.55 9.23 2.88
CA SER A 48 11.72 8.38 3.17
C SER A 48 11.76 7.14 2.27
N ILE A 49 12.98 6.63 2.02
CA ILE A 49 13.23 5.39 1.27
C ILE A 49 14.34 4.60 1.96
N THR A 50 14.25 3.27 1.89
CA THR A 50 15.24 2.38 2.51
C THR A 50 16.38 2.07 1.53
N ILE A 51 17.59 2.56 1.84
CA ILE A 51 18.79 2.37 1.00
C ILE A 51 19.84 1.47 1.67
N ARG A 52 19.95 1.56 3.00
CA ARG A 52 21.07 0.94 3.75
C ARG A 52 20.80 -0.48 4.20
N GLU A 53 19.53 -0.88 4.23
CA GLU A 53 19.09 -2.19 4.70
C GLU A 53 18.33 -2.90 3.57
N PRO A 54 18.43 -4.23 3.48
CA PRO A 54 17.68 -4.98 2.49
C PRO A 54 16.18 -4.94 2.78
N LEU A 55 15.40 -4.64 1.73
CA LEU A 55 13.95 -4.79 1.73
C LEU A 55 13.57 -6.27 1.63
N LYS A 56 12.61 -6.68 2.47
CA LYS A 56 12.01 -8.00 2.54
C LYS A 56 10.53 -7.88 2.20
N ILE A 57 10.03 -8.85 1.45
CA ILE A 57 8.61 -8.98 1.10
C ILE A 57 8.06 -10.19 1.82
N GLU A 58 6.91 -10.04 2.47
CA GLU A 58 6.17 -11.13 3.07
C GLU A 58 4.79 -11.24 2.44
N ALA A 59 4.43 -12.42 1.93
CA ALA A 59 3.10 -12.70 1.41
C ALA A 59 2.20 -13.17 2.56
N ILE A 60 1.11 -12.46 2.80
CA ILE A 60 0.19 -12.68 3.92
C ILE A 60 -1.20 -12.90 3.37
N LYS A 61 -1.90 -13.88 3.93
CA LYS A 61 -3.32 -14.13 3.62
C LYS A 61 -4.18 -13.46 4.69
N TRP A 62 -4.95 -12.44 4.30
CA TRP A 62 -5.96 -11.86 5.19
C TRP A 62 -7.08 -12.87 5.49
N SER A 63 -7.84 -12.61 6.57
CA SER A 63 -8.93 -13.49 7.03
C SER A 63 -10.05 -13.67 5.99
N ASN A 64 -10.22 -12.73 5.09
CA ASN A 64 -11.15 -12.80 3.96
C ASN A 64 -10.61 -13.60 2.76
N GLY A 65 -9.39 -14.16 2.88
CA GLY A 65 -8.75 -14.98 1.85
C GLY A 65 -7.88 -14.21 0.85
N ALA A 66 -7.86 -12.88 0.89
CA ALA A 66 -7.06 -12.06 -0.01
C ALA A 66 -5.55 -12.23 0.28
N MET A 67 -4.75 -12.41 -0.78
CA MET A 67 -3.29 -12.34 -0.67
C MET A 67 -2.86 -10.88 -0.70
N VAL A 68 -2.02 -10.49 0.26
CA VAL A 68 -1.47 -9.14 0.39
C VAL A 68 0.02 -9.21 0.69
N TRP A 69 0.74 -8.11 0.52
CA TRP A 69 2.20 -8.08 0.65
C TRP A 69 2.63 -7.05 1.69
N GLY A 70 3.42 -7.51 2.65
CA GLY A 70 4.04 -6.69 3.67
C GLY A 70 5.50 -6.40 3.36
N ILE A 71 5.93 -5.15 3.56
CA ILE A 71 7.32 -4.72 3.36
C ILE A 71 7.89 -4.20 4.69
N ASN A 72 9.14 -4.55 5.01
CA ASN A 72 9.86 -3.99 6.17
C ASN A 72 10.45 -2.58 5.89
N GLY A 73 9.75 -1.77 5.11
CA GLY A 73 10.22 -0.47 4.64
C GLY A 73 9.13 0.59 4.72
N THR A 74 9.36 1.69 4.03
CA THR A 74 8.47 2.86 3.99
C THR A 74 7.32 2.69 2.99
N PRO A 75 6.29 3.54 2.99
CA PRO A 75 5.23 3.49 1.98
C PRO A 75 5.77 3.72 0.55
N ALA A 76 6.79 4.59 0.39
CA ALA A 76 7.47 4.77 -0.89
C ALA A 76 8.17 3.49 -1.36
N ASP A 77 8.83 2.76 -0.44
CA ASP A 77 9.39 1.44 -0.75
C ASP A 77 8.30 0.45 -1.15
N CYS A 78 7.13 0.48 -0.49
CA CYS A 78 5.99 -0.38 -0.82
C CYS A 78 5.50 -0.16 -2.24
N VAL A 79 5.34 1.10 -2.66
CA VAL A 79 4.99 1.43 -4.05
C VAL A 79 6.07 0.93 -5.01
N LYS A 80 7.35 1.15 -4.69
CA LYS A 80 8.46 0.71 -5.54
C LYS A 80 8.50 -0.81 -5.71
N MET A 81 8.35 -1.56 -4.63
CA MET A 81 8.32 -3.03 -4.64
C MET A 81 7.06 -3.55 -5.35
N GLY A 82 5.92 -2.88 -5.15
CA GLY A 82 4.68 -3.14 -5.87
C GLY A 82 4.87 -3.07 -7.38
N LEU A 83 5.44 -1.98 -7.86
CA LEU A 83 5.62 -1.72 -9.29
C LEU A 83 6.74 -2.54 -9.95
N SER A 84 7.82 -2.85 -9.22
CA SER A 84 9.04 -3.43 -9.81
C SER A 84 9.19 -4.94 -9.59
N VAL A 85 8.49 -5.51 -8.61
CA VAL A 85 8.71 -6.91 -8.19
C VAL A 85 7.41 -7.69 -8.05
N ILE A 86 6.37 -7.11 -7.47
CA ILE A 86 5.14 -7.84 -7.13
C ILE A 86 4.16 -7.89 -8.30
N LEU A 87 3.93 -6.76 -8.96
CA LEU A 87 3.01 -6.68 -10.09
C LEU A 87 3.66 -7.20 -11.38
N GLU A 88 2.95 -8.08 -12.08
CA GLU A 88 3.35 -8.52 -13.42
C GLU A 88 3.07 -7.46 -14.50
N THR A 89 2.08 -6.61 -14.27
CA THR A 89 1.66 -5.55 -15.20
C THR A 89 1.54 -4.22 -14.47
N GLN A 90 1.79 -3.13 -15.19
CA GLN A 90 1.69 -1.80 -14.60
C GLN A 90 0.24 -1.51 -14.16
N PRO A 91 0.02 -1.02 -12.92
CA PRO A 91 -1.32 -0.73 -12.47
C PRO A 91 -1.85 0.52 -13.18
N ASN A 92 -3.17 0.60 -13.34
CA ASN A 92 -3.83 1.78 -13.87
C ASN A 92 -3.90 2.92 -12.85
N LEU A 93 -3.86 2.58 -11.55
CA LEU A 93 -3.95 3.54 -10.46
C LEU A 93 -3.18 3.03 -9.23
N VAL A 94 -2.58 3.96 -8.49
CA VAL A 94 -2.08 3.74 -7.13
C VAL A 94 -2.95 4.51 -6.16
N VAL A 95 -3.42 3.86 -5.10
CA VAL A 95 -4.24 4.48 -4.04
C VAL A 95 -3.53 4.30 -2.70
N SER A 96 -3.20 5.40 -2.02
CA SER A 96 -2.64 5.37 -0.66
C SER A 96 -3.73 5.73 0.35
N GLY A 97 -4.03 4.84 1.29
CA GLY A 97 -5.04 5.08 2.31
C GLY A 97 -5.80 3.84 2.81
N ILE A 98 -6.92 4.02 3.53
CA ILE A 98 -7.40 5.30 4.08
C ILE A 98 -6.65 5.58 5.39
N ASN A 99 -5.91 6.68 5.44
CA ASN A 99 -5.09 7.00 6.61
C ASN A 99 -5.92 7.52 7.79
N ARG A 100 -5.47 7.23 9.01
CA ARG A 100 -6.07 7.74 10.24
C ARG A 100 -5.57 9.15 10.57
N GLY A 101 -6.28 10.15 10.05
CA GLY A 101 -6.01 11.54 10.39
C GLY A 101 -6.07 12.45 9.17
N SER A 102 -5.71 13.72 9.38
CA SER A 102 -5.75 14.74 8.32
C SER A 102 -4.35 15.03 7.79
N ASN A 103 -4.12 14.63 6.54
CA ASN A 103 -2.94 15.02 5.76
C ASN A 103 -3.24 16.29 4.96
N ALA A 104 -3.25 17.44 5.64
CA ALA A 104 -3.55 18.74 5.05
C ALA A 104 -2.53 19.82 5.45
N GLY A 105 -2.33 20.80 4.55
CA GLY A 105 -1.39 21.89 4.77
C GLY A 105 0.05 21.39 4.96
N ARG A 106 0.72 21.82 6.03
CA ARG A 106 2.11 21.44 6.31
C ARG A 106 2.28 19.95 6.63
N ASN A 107 1.22 19.27 7.08
CA ASN A 107 1.28 17.85 7.42
C ASN A 107 1.59 16.97 6.20
N LEU A 108 1.34 17.46 4.98
CA LEU A 108 1.69 16.77 3.74
C LEU A 108 3.18 16.46 3.62
N LEU A 109 4.06 17.31 4.18
CA LEU A 109 5.51 17.10 4.14
C LEU A 109 5.98 15.90 4.97
N TYR A 110 5.15 15.46 5.92
CA TYR A 110 5.45 14.36 6.84
C TYR A 110 4.56 13.14 6.59
N SER A 111 3.54 13.26 5.73
CA SER A 111 2.73 12.12 5.29
C SER A 111 3.60 11.10 4.60
N GLY A 112 3.42 9.83 4.93
CA GLY A 112 4.04 8.72 4.20
C GLY A 112 3.40 8.50 2.84
#